data_AF-R5AEI1-F1
#
_entry.id   AF-R5AEI1-F1
#
_cell.length_a   1.000
_cell.length_b   1.000
_cell.length_c   1.000
_cell.angle_alpha   90.00
_cell.angle_beta   90.00
_cell.angle_gamma   90.00
#
_symmetry.space_group_name_H-M   'P 1'
#
loop_
_entity.id
_entity.type
_entity.pdbx_description
1 polymer ?
#
loop_
_entity_poly.entity_id
_entity_poly.type
_entity_poly.pdbx_seq_one_letter_code
_entity_poly.pdbx_strand_id
1 'polypeptide(L)'
;MVALSAPLLGKKLHPLVALSALLCLGGMYLLCTKGGDGGLYLADLLLLGCALCFTVQILLADRYSAAESVVMSCVQFLICGLLSLGAALLFERPAASDFINAWPEILYLGIFSSGVAFTLQFVAQKYTEPAVASIMMSFESVFAALAGWVLLGERLSGRELLGCALVFCAVLLSELPGFFARDAGKHSSIHE
;
A
#
# COMPACT_ATOMS: atom_id res chain seq x y z
N MET A 1 8.40 1.30 -6.27
CA MET A 1 8.40 2.29 -7.37
C MET A 1 8.41 3.72 -6.86
N VAL A 2 7.61 4.07 -5.86
CA VAL A 2 7.59 5.40 -5.21
C VAL A 2 8.99 5.88 -4.75
N ALA A 3 9.80 5.03 -4.10
CA ALA A 3 11.15 5.41 -3.71
C ALA A 3 12.08 5.70 -4.91
N LEU A 4 11.89 5.01 -6.04
CA LEU A 4 12.70 5.19 -7.26
C LEU A 4 12.33 6.47 -8.02
N SER A 5 11.09 6.97 -7.86
CA SER A 5 10.66 8.22 -8.49
C SER A 5 11.06 9.47 -7.68
N ALA A 6 11.45 9.33 -6.41
CA ALA A 6 11.86 10.45 -5.57
C ALA A 6 13.01 11.32 -6.15
N PRO A 7 14.07 10.75 -6.76
CA PRO A 7 15.11 11.54 -7.42
C PRO A 7 14.60 12.33 -8.64
N LEU A 8 13.62 11.79 -9.38
CA LEU A 8 13.00 12.46 -10.53
C LEU A 8 12.16 13.67 -10.10
N LEU A 9 11.71 13.71 -8.85
CA LEU A 9 10.96 14.81 -8.23
C LEU A 9 11.87 15.83 -7.53
N GLY A 10 13.19 15.68 -7.60
CA GLY A 10 14.16 16.57 -6.94
C GLY A 10 14.21 16.45 -5.42
N LYS A 11 13.52 15.46 -4.81
CA LYS A 11 13.59 15.17 -3.38
C LYS A 11 14.82 14.30 -3.09
N LYS A 12 15.63 14.69 -2.12
CA LYS A 12 16.81 13.91 -1.69
C LYS A 12 16.35 12.70 -0.89
N LEU A 13 16.49 11.51 -1.46
CA LEU A 13 16.14 10.28 -0.77
C LEU A 13 17.20 9.96 0.29
N HIS A 14 16.79 9.87 1.56
CA HIS A 14 17.71 9.47 2.62
C HIS A 14 18.15 8.00 2.39
N PRO A 15 19.45 7.67 2.51
CA PRO A 15 19.95 6.32 2.23
C PRO A 15 19.28 5.23 3.10
N LEU A 16 18.86 5.57 4.32
CA LEU A 16 18.07 4.67 5.17
C LEU A 16 16.70 4.33 4.56
N VAL A 17 16.03 5.26 3.90
CA VAL A 17 14.73 5.02 3.24
C VAL A 17 14.93 4.12 2.01
N ALA A 18 16.01 4.32 1.25
CA ALA A 18 16.36 3.44 0.13
C ALA A 18 16.66 2.00 0.60
N LEU A 19 17.44 1.86 1.68
CA LEU A 19 17.72 0.56 2.30
C LEU A 19 16.44 -0.10 2.83
N SER A 20 15.57 0.66 3.47
CA SER A 20 14.26 0.20 3.94
C SER A 20 13.38 -0.30 2.80
N ALA A 21 13.35 0.42 1.67
CA ALA A 21 12.60 -0.01 0.49
C ALA A 21 13.12 -1.35 -0.08
N LEU A 22 14.45 -1.53 -0.14
CA LEU A 22 15.06 -2.80 -0.58
C LEU A 22 14.76 -3.94 0.39
N LEU A 23 14.82 -3.67 1.70
CA LEU A 23 14.51 -4.65 2.74
C LEU A 23 13.03 -5.06 2.68
N CYS A 24 12.13 -4.09 2.50
CA CYS A 24 10.70 -4.31 2.33
C CYS A 24 10.41 -5.16 1.10
N LEU A 25 11.08 -4.89 -0.04
CA LEU A 25 10.95 -5.70 -1.25
C LEU A 25 11.37 -7.16 -1.02
N GLY A 26 12.49 -7.38 -0.33
CA GLY A 26 12.95 -8.72 0.03
C GLY A 26 11.97 -9.45 0.97
N GLY A 27 11.45 -8.75 1.97
CA GLY A 27 10.45 -9.29 2.90
C GLY A 27 9.14 -9.66 2.21
N MET A 28 8.61 -8.76 1.37
CA MET A 28 7.42 -8.99 0.54
C MET A 28 7.62 -10.18 -0.41
N TYR A 29 8.80 -10.30 -1.03
CA TYR A 29 9.11 -11.43 -1.90
C TYR A 29 9.04 -12.77 -1.15
N LEU A 30 9.61 -12.84 0.06
CA LEU A 30 9.54 -14.05 0.88
C LEU A 30 8.12 -14.36 1.38
N LEU A 31 7.33 -13.33 1.65
CA LEU A 31 5.95 -13.46 2.11
C LEU A 31 5.00 -13.93 0.98
N CYS A 32 5.17 -13.41 -0.24
CA CYS A 32 4.25 -13.68 -1.36
C CYS A 32 4.68 -14.88 -2.23
N THR A 33 5.94 -15.30 -2.21
CA THR A 33 6.43 -16.35 -3.12
C THR A 33 6.15 -17.76 -2.58
N LYS A 34 5.11 -18.42 -3.10
CA LYS A 34 4.82 -19.85 -2.89
C LYS A 34 5.24 -20.69 -4.10
N GLY A 35 6.55 -20.78 -4.36
CA GLY A 35 7.17 -21.80 -5.23
C GLY A 35 6.50 -22.10 -6.58
N GLY A 36 6.28 -21.09 -7.43
CA GLY A 36 5.80 -21.27 -8.80
C GLY A 36 6.93 -21.44 -9.83
N ASP A 37 6.57 -21.80 -11.07
CA ASP A 37 7.47 -22.24 -12.15
C ASP A 37 8.45 -21.17 -12.70
N GLY A 38 8.60 -20.02 -12.03
CA GLY A 38 9.57 -18.97 -12.39
C GLY A 38 9.33 -18.27 -13.73
N GLY A 39 8.24 -18.61 -14.45
CA GLY A 39 7.86 -17.97 -15.70
C GLY A 39 7.28 -16.57 -15.48
N LEU A 40 7.53 -15.67 -16.43
CA LEU A 40 6.83 -14.39 -16.52
C LEU A 40 5.47 -14.60 -17.18
N TYR A 41 4.40 -14.35 -16.44
CA TYR A 41 3.04 -14.41 -16.93
C TYR A 41 2.55 -13.02 -17.33
N LEU A 42 1.52 -12.96 -18.19
CA LEU A 42 0.85 -11.71 -18.52
C LEU A 42 0.31 -11.00 -17.27
N ALA A 43 -0.07 -11.77 -16.25
CA ALA A 43 -0.49 -11.26 -14.94
C ALA A 43 0.62 -10.42 -14.27
N ASP A 44 1.89 -10.81 -14.36
CA ASP A 44 3.01 -10.07 -13.77
C ASP A 44 3.20 -8.71 -14.44
N LEU A 45 3.04 -8.65 -15.77
CA LEU A 45 3.11 -7.39 -16.53
C LEU A 45 1.94 -6.46 -16.18
N LEU A 46 0.73 -7.00 -16.04
CA LEU A 46 -0.44 -6.22 -15.59
C LEU A 46 -0.27 -5.71 -14.16
N LEU A 47 0.29 -6.53 -13.26
CA LEU A 47 0.56 -6.16 -11.87
C LEU A 47 1.60 -5.03 -11.80
N LEU A 48 2.64 -5.11 -12.63
CA LEU A 48 3.64 -4.05 -12.79
C LEU A 48 2.99 -2.74 -13.27
N GLY A 49 2.10 -2.81 -14.26
CA GLY A 49 1.33 -1.67 -14.74
C GLY A 49 0.45 -1.05 -13.64
N CYS A 50 -0.24 -1.89 -12.86
CA CYS A 50 -1.03 -1.47 -11.71
C CYS A 50 -0.18 -0.75 -10.66
N ALA A 51 1.00 -1.30 -10.32
CA ALA A 51 1.93 -0.70 -9.37
C ALA A 51 2.44 0.68 -9.82
N LEU A 52 2.63 0.88 -11.13
CA LEU A 52 2.99 2.20 -11.70
C LEU A 52 1.84 3.19 -11.55
N CYS A 53 0.62 2.81 -11.92
CA CYS A 53 -0.58 3.65 -11.74
C CYS A 53 -0.78 4.04 -10.27
N PHE A 54 -0.62 3.09 -9.35
CA PHE A 54 -0.73 3.33 -7.91
C PHE A 54 0.38 4.25 -7.40
N THR A 55 1.60 4.12 -7.93
CA THR A 55 2.69 5.05 -7.64
C THR A 55 2.34 6.47 -8.07
N VAL A 56 1.75 6.65 -9.25
CA VAL A 56 1.29 7.96 -9.72
C VAL A 56 0.19 8.51 -8.80
N GLN A 57 -0.76 7.68 -8.38
CA GLN A 57 -1.82 8.08 -7.43
C GLN A 57 -1.23 8.58 -6.10
N ILE A 58 -0.27 7.86 -5.52
CA ILE A 58 0.44 8.26 -4.29
C ILE A 58 1.16 9.60 -4.48
N LEU A 59 1.86 9.79 -5.60
CA LEU A 59 2.59 11.04 -5.88
C LEU A 59 1.66 12.24 -6.13
N LEU A 60 0.51 12.01 -6.77
CA LEU A 60 -0.49 13.06 -6.95
C LEU A 60 -1.14 13.42 -5.61
N ALA A 61 -1.40 12.44 -4.75
CA ALA A 61 -1.94 12.67 -3.41
C ALA A 61 -1.01 13.52 -2.53
N ASP A 62 0.32 13.41 -2.69
CA ASP A 62 1.31 14.28 -2.03
C ASP A 62 1.24 15.75 -2.49
N ARG A 63 0.86 15.98 -3.76
CA ARG A 63 0.90 17.31 -4.39
C ARG A 63 -0.38 18.11 -4.18
N TYR A 64 -1.53 17.45 -4.08
CA TYR A 64 -2.83 18.08 -3.91
C TYR A 64 -3.24 18.18 -2.43
N SER A 65 -4.25 19.00 -2.13
CA SER A 65 -4.81 19.01 -0.79
C SER A 65 -5.57 17.70 -0.53
N ALA A 66 -5.64 17.26 0.74
CA ALA A 66 -6.31 16.02 1.12
C ALA A 66 -7.79 16.00 0.69
N ALA A 67 -8.46 17.16 0.68
CA ALA A 67 -9.82 17.26 0.17
C ALA A 67 -9.88 16.92 -1.33
N GLU A 68 -8.95 17.45 -2.13
CA GLU A 68 -8.84 17.15 -3.56
C GLU A 68 -8.43 15.70 -3.81
N SER A 69 -7.51 15.13 -3.02
CA SER A 69 -7.09 13.73 -3.13
C SER A 69 -8.22 12.75 -2.80
N VAL A 70 -9.06 13.08 -1.81
CA VAL A 70 -10.26 12.30 -1.48
C VAL A 70 -11.25 12.36 -2.64
N VAL A 71 -11.54 13.55 -3.19
CA VAL A 71 -12.44 13.70 -4.35
C VAL A 71 -11.91 12.93 -5.57
N MET A 72 -10.61 13.02 -5.84
CA MET A 72 -9.96 12.27 -6.92
C MET A 72 -10.20 10.75 -6.76
N SER A 73 -10.10 10.24 -5.53
CA SER A 73 -10.30 8.82 -5.24
C SER A 73 -11.76 8.41 -5.30
N CYS A 74 -12.69 9.27 -4.88
CA CYS A 74 -14.12 9.04 -5.08
C CYS A 74 -14.45 8.88 -6.57
N VAL A 75 -13.92 9.76 -7.43
CA VAL A 75 -14.09 9.67 -8.88
C VAL A 75 -13.44 8.40 -9.43
N GLN A 76 -12.22 8.06 -8.98
CA GLN A 76 -11.53 6.83 -9.39
C GLN A 76 -12.32 5.57 -9.02
N PHE A 77 -12.83 5.46 -7.79
CA PHE A 77 -13.64 4.32 -7.36
C PHE A 77 -14.98 4.26 -8.07
N LEU A 78 -15.61 5.41 -8.37
CA LEU A 78 -16.86 5.45 -9.13
C LEU A 78 -16.65 4.97 -10.56
N ILE A 79 -15.62 5.45 -11.26
CA ILE A 79 -15.28 4.99 -12.60
C ILE A 79 -14.92 3.51 -12.59
N CYS A 80 -14.07 3.08 -11.64
CA CYS A 80 -13.66 1.67 -11.52
C CYS A 80 -14.87 0.77 -11.24
N GLY A 81 -15.76 1.17 -10.33
CA GLY A 81 -16.99 0.43 -10.02
C GLY A 81 -17.93 0.33 -11.22
N LEU A 82 -18.12 1.40 -12.00
CA LEU A 82 -18.94 1.38 -13.22
C LEU A 82 -18.35 0.48 -14.30
N LEU A 83 -17.03 0.53 -14.51
CA LEU A 83 -16.34 -0.32 -15.47
C LEU A 83 -16.39 -1.79 -15.05
N SER A 84 -16.15 -2.08 -13.76
CA SER A 84 -16.25 -3.43 -13.21
C SER A 84 -17.66 -3.98 -13.30
N LEU A 85 -18.68 -3.16 -13.03
CA LEU A 85 -20.09 -3.56 -13.20
C LEU A 85 -20.41 -3.85 -14.68
N GLY A 86 -19.94 -3.01 -15.59
CA GLY A 86 -20.09 -3.24 -17.03
C GLY A 86 -19.42 -4.55 -17.47
N ALA A 87 -18.21 -4.81 -17.01
CA ALA A 87 -17.50 -6.06 -17.28
C ALA A 87 -18.24 -7.28 -16.69
N ALA A 88 -18.72 -7.20 -15.46
CA ALA A 88 -19.48 -8.27 -14.82
C ALA A 88 -20.75 -8.61 -15.62
N LEU A 89 -21.48 -7.62 -16.13
CA LEU A 89 -22.68 -7.86 -16.96
C LEU A 89 -22.37 -8.43 -18.35
N LEU A 90 -21.15 -8.21 -18.88
CA LEU A 90 -20.72 -8.69 -20.20
C LEU A 90 -20.13 -10.09 -20.16
N PHE A 91 -19.36 -10.41 -19.12
CA PHE A 91 -18.60 -11.67 -19.01
C PHE A 91 -19.22 -12.67 -18.04
N GLU A 92 -20.01 -12.22 -17.07
CA GLU A 92 -20.65 -13.06 -16.07
C GLU A 92 -22.18 -12.98 -16.17
N ARG A 93 -22.88 -13.90 -15.50
CA ARG A 93 -24.34 -13.90 -15.38
C ARG A 93 -24.71 -13.71 -13.90
N PRO A 94 -24.55 -12.49 -13.35
CA PRO A 94 -24.78 -12.26 -11.94
C PRO A 94 -26.24 -12.57 -11.59
N ALA A 95 -26.47 -13.55 -10.73
CA ALA A 95 -27.80 -13.82 -10.20
C ALA A 95 -28.09 -12.85 -9.05
N ALA A 96 -29.33 -12.40 -8.94
CA ALA A 96 -29.75 -11.51 -7.85
C ALA A 96 -29.53 -12.14 -6.46
N SER A 97 -29.53 -13.47 -6.37
CA SER A 97 -29.21 -14.23 -5.16
C SER A 97 -27.76 -14.03 -4.70
N ASP A 98 -26.81 -13.88 -5.62
CA ASP A 98 -25.39 -13.73 -5.28
C ASP A 98 -25.14 -12.35 -4.67
N PHE A 99 -25.84 -11.34 -5.18
CA PHE A 99 -25.80 -9.99 -4.62
C PHE A 99 -26.42 -9.92 -3.20
N ILE A 100 -27.53 -10.61 -2.98
CA ILE A 100 -28.19 -10.68 -1.66
C ILE A 100 -27.36 -11.46 -0.64
N ASN A 101 -26.49 -12.36 -1.08
CA ASN A 101 -25.59 -13.06 -0.16
C ASN A 101 -24.32 -12.24 0.14
N ALA A 102 -23.84 -11.43 -0.81
CA ALA A 102 -22.58 -10.71 -0.70
C ALA A 102 -22.69 -9.21 -0.30
N TRP A 103 -23.90 -8.66 -0.16
CA TRP A 103 -24.08 -7.24 0.14
C TRP A 103 -23.42 -6.78 1.46
N PRO A 104 -23.34 -7.57 2.56
CA PRO A 104 -22.66 -7.15 3.77
C PRO A 104 -21.15 -6.99 3.54
N GLU A 105 -20.54 -7.94 2.81
CA GLU A 105 -19.12 -7.91 2.46
C GLU A 105 -18.82 -6.72 1.54
N ILE A 106 -19.66 -6.48 0.53
CA ILE A 106 -19.53 -5.34 -0.38
C ILE A 106 -19.61 -4.00 0.38
N LEU A 107 -20.57 -3.85 1.29
CA LEU A 107 -20.68 -2.63 2.11
C LEU A 107 -19.48 -2.48 3.04
N TYR A 108 -19.03 -3.56 3.67
CA TYR A 108 -17.86 -3.52 4.55
C TYR A 108 -16.60 -3.10 3.79
N LEU A 109 -16.32 -3.73 2.64
CA LEU A 109 -15.20 -3.37 1.77
C LEU A 109 -15.30 -1.93 1.27
N GLY A 110 -16.46 -1.50 0.77
CA GLY A 110 -16.64 -0.14 0.25
C GLY A 110 -16.45 0.94 1.32
N ILE A 111 -17.06 0.78 2.49
CA ILE A 111 -17.01 1.80 3.54
C ILE A 111 -15.65 1.80 4.24
N PHE A 112 -15.19 0.64 4.72
CA PHE A 112 -13.96 0.57 5.52
C PHE A 112 -12.71 0.56 4.65
N SER A 113 -12.66 -0.29 3.62
CA SER A 113 -11.46 -0.41 2.78
C SER A 113 -11.32 0.77 1.81
N SER A 114 -12.39 1.21 1.14
CA SER A 114 -12.28 2.31 0.17
C SER A 114 -12.52 3.69 0.79
N GLY A 115 -13.55 3.84 1.64
CA GLY A 115 -13.87 5.13 2.25
C GLY A 115 -12.89 5.54 3.34
N VAL A 116 -12.86 4.77 4.42
CA VAL A 116 -12.08 5.10 5.63
C VAL A 116 -10.58 4.96 5.37
N ALA A 117 -10.11 3.84 4.82
CA ALA A 117 -8.69 3.59 4.67
C ALA A 117 -8.00 4.59 3.71
N PHE A 118 -8.57 4.87 2.54
CA PHE A 118 -7.97 5.85 1.61
C PHE A 118 -8.03 7.28 2.17
N THR A 119 -9.10 7.65 2.87
CA THR A 119 -9.17 8.97 3.53
C THR A 119 -8.03 9.11 4.55
N LEU A 120 -7.84 8.10 5.41
CA LEU A 120 -6.72 8.05 6.35
C LEU A 120 -5.38 8.07 5.63
N GLN A 121 -5.25 7.34 4.52
CA GLN A 121 -4.04 7.30 3.71
C GLN A 121 -3.68 8.68 3.14
N PHE A 122 -4.64 9.45 2.65
CA PHE A 122 -4.38 10.80 2.12
C PHE A 122 -4.10 11.82 3.21
N VAL A 123 -4.77 11.70 4.36
CA VAL A 123 -4.46 12.51 5.53
C VAL A 123 -3.05 12.21 6.03
N ALA A 124 -2.66 10.94 6.14
CA ALA A 124 -1.33 10.52 6.58
C ALA A 124 -0.23 10.98 5.62
N GLN A 125 -0.43 10.87 4.31
CA GLN A 125 0.52 11.31 3.29
C GLN A 125 0.83 12.81 3.34
N LYS A 126 -0.01 13.64 3.96
CA LYS A 126 0.34 15.06 4.19
C LYS A 126 1.44 15.28 5.20
N TYR A 127 1.62 14.34 6.13
CA TYR A 127 2.56 14.46 7.24
C TYR A 127 3.80 13.59 7.04
N THR A 128 3.85 12.79 5.98
CA THR A 128 4.87 11.77 5.76
C THR A 128 5.29 11.77 4.30
N GLU A 129 6.60 11.67 4.03
CA GLU A 129 7.08 11.61 2.66
C GLU A 129 6.50 10.40 1.91
N PRO A 130 6.17 10.52 0.60
CA PRO A 130 5.51 9.46 -0.17
C PRO A 130 6.26 8.12 -0.14
N ALA A 131 7.60 8.17 -0.15
CA ALA A 131 8.43 6.97 -0.09
C ALA A 131 8.22 6.22 1.23
N VAL A 132 8.24 6.93 2.37
CA VAL A 132 8.02 6.37 3.71
C VAL A 132 6.57 5.90 3.85
N ALA A 133 5.60 6.69 3.41
CA ALA A 133 4.19 6.31 3.41
C ALA A 133 3.95 5.01 2.62
N SER A 134 4.58 4.85 1.44
CA SER A 134 4.45 3.62 0.66
C SER A 134 5.06 2.38 1.33
N ILE A 135 6.13 2.55 2.12
CA ILE A 135 6.73 1.47 2.92
C ILE A 135 5.77 1.08 4.05
N MET A 136 5.17 2.05 4.75
CA MET A 136 4.15 1.78 5.75
C MET A 136 2.92 1.07 5.16
N MET A 137 2.46 1.46 3.97
CA MET A 137 1.34 0.78 3.31
C MET A 137 1.67 -0.70 3.00
N SER A 138 2.92 -1.00 2.67
CA SER A 138 3.35 -2.39 2.46
C SER A 138 3.24 -3.23 3.73
N PHE A 139 3.23 -2.62 4.92
CA PHE A 139 3.03 -3.29 6.20
C PHE A 139 1.63 -3.92 6.35
N GLU A 140 0.65 -3.44 5.60
CA GLU A 140 -0.70 -4.02 5.56
C GLU A 140 -0.64 -5.52 5.23
N SER A 141 0.27 -5.93 4.34
CA SER A 141 0.47 -7.33 3.97
C SER A 141 0.83 -8.24 5.16
N VAL A 142 1.55 -7.71 6.14
CA VAL A 142 1.94 -8.44 7.36
C VAL A 142 0.71 -8.67 8.23
N PHE A 143 -0.12 -7.63 8.41
CA PHE A 143 -1.38 -7.78 9.13
C PHE A 143 -2.35 -8.72 8.39
N ALA A 144 -2.43 -8.64 7.06
CA ALA A 144 -3.23 -9.54 6.27
C ALA A 144 -2.78 -11.01 6.46
N ALA A 145 -1.48 -11.29 6.41
CA ALA A 145 -0.94 -12.62 6.63
C ALA A 145 -1.18 -13.14 8.05
N LEU A 146 -0.99 -12.29 9.07
CA LEU A 146 -1.27 -12.65 10.47
C LEU A 146 -2.77 -12.86 10.73
N ALA A 147 -3.64 -12.04 10.12
CA ALA A 147 -5.07 -12.21 10.19
C ALA A 147 -5.51 -13.51 9.50
N GLY A 148 -4.94 -13.84 8.33
CA GLY A 148 -5.15 -15.12 7.66
C GLY A 148 -4.74 -16.32 8.53
N TRP A 149 -3.64 -16.19 9.28
CA TRP A 149 -3.24 -17.21 10.24
C TRP A 149 -4.27 -17.45 11.34
N VAL A 150 -4.68 -16.37 12.00
CA VAL A 150 -5.47 -16.43 13.24
C VAL A 150 -6.96 -16.65 12.94
N LEU A 151 -7.49 -15.96 11.93
CA LEU A 151 -8.92 -15.99 11.61
C LEU A 151 -9.28 -17.12 10.63
N LEU A 152 -8.45 -17.35 9.60
CA LEU A 152 -8.70 -18.39 8.58
C LEU A 152 -8.00 -19.72 8.90
N GLY A 153 -7.10 -19.75 9.90
CA GLY A 153 -6.34 -20.95 10.26
C GLY A 153 -5.27 -21.34 9.24
N GLU A 154 -4.83 -20.42 8.39
CA GLU A 154 -3.79 -20.68 7.39
C GLU A 154 -2.44 -20.96 8.05
N ARG A 155 -1.69 -21.96 7.58
CA ARG A 155 -0.36 -22.24 8.14
C ARG A 155 0.69 -21.32 7.53
N LEU A 156 1.28 -20.44 8.34
CA LEU A 156 2.51 -19.74 7.94
C LEU A 156 3.72 -20.67 8.07
N SER A 157 4.45 -20.77 6.98
CA SER A 157 5.79 -21.32 6.92
C SER A 157 6.81 -20.39 7.59
N GLY A 158 7.96 -20.94 7.98
CA GLY A 158 9.06 -20.13 8.53
C GLY A 158 9.59 -19.06 7.56
N ARG A 159 9.41 -19.26 6.24
CA ARG A 159 9.76 -18.27 5.22
C ARG A 159 8.82 -17.07 5.23
N GLU A 160 7.51 -17.31 5.34
CA GLU A 160 6.51 -16.25 5.44
C GLU A 160 6.69 -15.46 6.75
N LEU A 161 6.99 -16.14 7.86
CA LEU A 161 7.28 -15.48 9.13
C LEU A 161 8.53 -14.59 9.07
N LEU A 162 9.59 -15.06 8.40
CA LEU A 162 10.78 -14.25 8.13
C LEU A 162 10.46 -13.05 7.23
N GLY A 163 9.62 -13.24 6.21
CA GLY A 163 9.10 -12.16 5.36
C GLY A 163 8.39 -11.08 6.17
N CYS A 164 7.48 -11.47 7.06
CA CYS A 164 6.79 -10.57 7.99
C CYS A 164 7.77 -9.78 8.87
N ALA A 165 8.76 -10.46 9.45
CA ALA A 165 9.77 -9.82 10.29
C ALA A 165 10.62 -8.80 9.49
N LEU A 166 10.99 -9.11 8.25
CA LEU A 166 11.75 -8.20 7.39
C LEU A 166 10.95 -6.95 7.00
N VAL A 167 9.68 -7.11 6.63
CA VAL A 167 8.81 -5.96 6.32
C VAL A 167 8.62 -5.09 7.56
N PHE A 168 8.41 -5.68 8.73
CA PHE A 168 8.31 -4.93 9.99
C PHE A 168 9.59 -4.14 10.30
N CYS A 169 10.77 -4.78 10.17
CA CYS A 169 12.06 -4.11 10.34
C CYS A 169 12.27 -2.98 9.33
N ALA A 170 11.81 -3.16 8.08
CA ALA A 170 11.89 -2.13 7.05
C ALA A 170 11.07 -0.89 7.39
N VAL A 171 9.86 -1.07 7.94
CA VAL A 171 9.01 0.03 8.40
C VAL A 171 9.66 0.79 9.57
N LEU A 172 10.22 0.07 10.54
CA LEU A 172 10.94 0.70 11.66
C LEU A 172 12.16 1.50 11.17
N LEU A 173 12.90 0.95 10.21
CA LEU A 173 14.08 1.60 9.63
C LEU A 173 13.71 2.84 8.81
N SER A 174 12.54 2.86 8.16
CA SER A 174 12.09 4.02 7.38
C SER A 174 11.71 5.23 8.24
N GLU A 175 11.37 5.02 9.51
CA GLU A 175 10.99 6.09 10.44
C GLU A 175 12.19 6.77 11.13
N LEU A 176 13.35 6.09 11.18
CA LEU A 176 14.53 6.60 11.87
C LEU A 176 15.02 7.98 11.37
N PRO A 177 15.07 8.28 10.06
CA PRO A 177 15.45 9.62 9.58
C PRO A 177 14.56 10.74 10.13
N GLY A 178 13.25 10.51 10.21
CA GLY A 178 12.30 11.47 10.76
C GLY A 178 12.48 11.68 12.26
N PHE A 179 12.82 10.60 12.99
CA PHE A 179 13.13 10.67 14.41
C PHE A 179 14.40 11.51 14.68
N PHE A 180 15.49 11.25 13.96
CA PHE A 180 16.75 11.99 14.10
C PHE A 180 16.62 13.47 13.71
N ALA A 181 15.86 13.80 12.67
CA ALA A 181 15.60 15.18 12.28
C ALA A 181 14.81 15.95 13.36
N ARG A 182 13.87 15.29 14.04
CA ARG A 182 13.04 15.88 15.10
C ARG A 182 13.82 16.09 16.41
N ASP A 183 14.77 15.22 16.72
CA ASP A 183 15.64 15.36 17.90
C ASP A 183 16.71 16.45 17.72
N ALA A 184 17.25 16.60 16.50
CA ALA A 184 18.17 17.70 16.16
C ALA A 184 17.50 19.09 16.32
N GLY A 185 16.22 19.23 15.98
CA GLY A 185 15.45 20.46 16.18
C GLY A 185 15.22 20.82 17.66
N LYS A 186 15.12 19.82 18.55
CA LYS A 186 14.99 20.06 20.00
C LYS A 186 16.28 20.58 20.63
N HIS A 187 17.45 20.10 20.20
CA HIS A 187 18.73 20.58 20.71
C HIS A 187 19.06 22.03 20.30
N SER A 188 18.55 22.50 19.15
CA SER A 188 18.71 23.91 18.74
C SER A 188 17.86 24.87 19.59
N SER A 189 16.66 24.46 20.01
CA SER A 189 15.74 25.31 20.80
C SER A 189 16.11 25.45 22.29
N ILE A 190 17.11 24.71 22.77
CA ILE A 190 17.61 24.79 24.16
C ILE A 190 18.77 25.80 24.27
N HIS A 191 19.29 26.27 23.13
CA HIS A 191 20.42 27.22 23.07
C HIS A 191 20.05 28.64 22.59
N GLU A 192 18.77 28.93 22.36
CA GLU A 192 18.26 30.30 22.14
C GLU A 192 17.56 30.87 23.38
#